data_AF-A0ABD0AHR7-F1
#
_entry.id   AF-A0ABD0AHR7-F1
#
_cell.length_a   1.000
_cell.length_b   1.000
_cell.length_c   1.000
_cell.angle_alpha   90.00
_cell.angle_beta   90.00
_cell.angle_gamma   90.00
#
_symmetry.space_group_name_H-M   'P 1'
#
loop_
_entity.id
_entity.type
_entity.pdbx_description
1 polymer ?
#
loop_
_entity_poly.entity_id
_entity_poly.type
_entity_poly.pdbx_seq_one_letter_code
_entity_poly.pdbx_strand_id
1 'polypeptide(L)' 'MNAYRNRYGLIRDDIHTQKKTLKKSAYWYRKLSDSNELDAD' A
#
# COMPACT_ATOMS: atom_id res chain seq x y z
N MET A 1 -2.21 -12.36 -19.65
CA MET A 1 -1.22 -11.89 -18.64
C MET A 1 -1.85 -10.76 -17.83
N ASN A 2 -2.11 -10.95 -16.53
CA ASN A 2 -2.84 -10.02 -15.65
C ASN A 2 -1.94 -8.97 -14.96
N ALA A 3 -0.77 -8.64 -15.55
CA ALA A 3 0.33 -7.95 -14.89
C ALA A 3 -0.05 -6.64 -14.18
N TYR A 4 -1.07 -5.93 -14.68
CA TYR A 4 -1.53 -4.66 -14.11
C TYR A 4 -3.02 -4.66 -13.71
N ARG A 5 -3.68 -5.81 -13.85
CA ARG A 5 -5.10 -5.96 -13.54
C ARG A 5 -5.32 -6.09 -12.03
N ASN A 6 -4.37 -6.69 -11.32
CA ASN A 6 -4.40 -6.83 -9.86
C ASN A 6 -3.30 -5.99 -9.21
N ARG A 7 -3.65 -5.17 -8.21
CA ARG A 7 -2.74 -4.17 -7.58
C ARG A 7 -2.55 -4.43 -6.08
N TYR A 8 -1.80 -5.46 -5.74
CA TYR A 8 -1.63 -5.93 -4.36
C TYR A 8 -0.70 -5.09 -3.47
N GLY A 9 0.10 -4.18 -4.05
CA GLY A 9 1.06 -3.38 -3.28
C GLY A 9 0.43 -2.33 -2.37
N LEU A 10 1.14 -1.94 -1.31
CA LEU A 10 0.81 -0.81 -0.44
C LEU A 10 1.06 0.55 -1.12
N ILE A 11 1.93 0.57 -2.12
CA ILE A 11 2.23 1.74 -2.95
C ILE A 11 1.55 1.53 -4.31
N ARG A 12 0.80 2.52 -4.75
CA ARG A 12 0.31 2.59 -6.14
C ARG A 12 1.41 3.21 -7.00
N ASP A 13 1.78 2.51 -8.06
CA ASP A 13 2.59 3.07 -9.13
C ASP A 13 1.71 3.38 -10.34
N ASP A 14 1.89 4.57 -10.90
CA ASP A 14 1.26 4.96 -12.15
C ASP A 14 2.16 4.56 -13.31
N ILE A 15 1.82 3.50 -14.02
CA ILE A 15 2.71 2.90 -15.03
C ILE A 15 3.03 3.82 -16.22
N HIS A 16 2.28 4.91 -16.41
CA HIS A 16 2.51 5.84 -17.51
C HIS A 16 3.41 7.01 -17.09
N THR A 17 3.39 7.36 -15.81
CA THR A 17 4.13 8.52 -15.26
C THR A 17 5.19 8.15 -14.24
N GLN A 18 5.24 6.88 -13.81
CA GLN A 18 6.08 6.34 -12.74
C GLN A 18 5.88 7.04 -11.38
N LYS A 19 4.75 7.75 -11.22
CA LYS A 19 4.44 8.47 -9.99
C LYS A 19 3.94 7.51 -8.93
N LYS A 20 4.69 7.42 -7.83
CA LYS A 20 4.35 6.59 -6.67
C LYS A 20 3.43 7.34 -5.71
N THR A 21 2.40 6.67 -5.22
CA THR A 21 1.46 7.21 -4.23
C THR A 21 1.23 6.18 -3.13
N LEU A 22 1.40 6.58 -1.87
CA LEU A 22 1.08 5.73 -0.72
C LEU A 22 -0.43 5.54 -0.63
N LYS A 23 -0.89 4.29 -0.51
CA LYS A 23 -2.30 3.99 -0.26
C LYS A 23 -2.60 4.15 1.23
N LYS A 24 -3.89 4.24 1.59
CA LYS A 24 -4.34 4.23 2.99
C LYS A 24 -3.79 3.04 3.78
N SER A 25 -3.75 1.85 3.16
CA SER A 25 -3.17 0.65 3.77
C SER A 25 -1.69 0.79 4.10
N ALA A 26 -0.92 1.58 3.34
CA ALA A 26 0.48 1.85 3.66
C ALA A 26 0.62 2.67 4.95
N TYR A 27 -0.24 3.66 5.16
CA TYR A 27 -0.24 4.46 6.38
C TYR A 27 -0.67 3.64 7.60
N TRP A 28 -1.72 2.83 7.45
CA TRP A 28 -2.15 1.89 8.49
C TRP A 28 -1.01 0.91 8.85
N TYR A 29 -0.39 0.30 7.84
CA TYR A 29 0.69 -0.66 8.06
C TYR A 29 1.92 -0.02 8.70
N ARG A 30 2.23 1.23 8.34
CA ARG A 30 3.28 2.01 9.00
C ARG A 30 2.98 2.20 10.49
N LYS A 31 1.77 2.67 10.83
CA LYS A 31 1.38 2.84 12.24
C LYS A 31 1.51 1.53 13.01
N LEU A 32 1.00 0.44 12.45
CA LEU A 32 1.12 -0.91 13.01
C LEU A 32 2.58 -1.33 13.22
N SER A 33 3.44 -1.10 12.23
CA SER A 33 4.86 -1.43 12.32
C SER A 33 5.60 -0.57 13.35
N ASP A 34 5.20 0.69 13.51
CA ASP A 34 5.81 1.63 14.45
C ASP A 34 5.34 1.35 15.90
N SER A 35 4.09 0.94 16.12
CA SER A 35 3.55 0.61 17.44
C SER A 35 3.75 -0.85 17.85
N ASN A 36 3.89 -1.77 16.89
CA ASN A 36 3.82 -3.22 17.10
C ASN A 36 2.54 -3.67 17.83
N GLU A 37 1.47 -2.89 17.68
CA GLU A 37 0.17 -3.10 18.32
C GLU A 37 -0.91 -3.15 17.24
N LEU A 38 -1.67 -4.25 17.22
CA LEU A 38 -2.79 -4.43 16.31
C LEU A 38 -4.08 -4.02 17.01
N ASP A 39 -4.67 -2.91 16.56
CA ASP A 39 -6.02 -2.48 16.95
C ASP A 39 -7.03 -3.46 16.31
N ALA A 40 -7.33 -4.56 17.01
CA ALA A 40 -8.28 -5.58 16.62
C ALA A 40 -9.46 -5.58 17.61
N ASP A 41 -10.43 -4.70 17.36
CA ASP A 41 -11.74 -4.71 18.01
C ASP A 41 -12.72 -5.66 17.31
#